data_AF-A0A1C6ER43-F1
#
_entry.id   AF-A0A1C6ER43-F1
#
_cell.length_a   1.000
_cell.length_b   1.000
_cell.length_c   1.000
_cell.angle_alpha   90.00
_cell.angle_beta   90.00
_cell.angle_gamma   90.00
#
_symmetry.space_group_name_H-M   'P 1'
#
loop_
_entity.id
_entity.type
_entity.pdbx_description
1 polymer ?
#
loop_
_entity_poly.entity_id
_entity_poly.type
_entity_poly.pdbx_seq_one_letter_code
_entity_poly.pdbx_strand_id
1 'polypeptide(L)'
;MMLFWILAITDLIMVGITWAVYGSSATYRDGMLLGVHLPESAASLPPVVQLTDSYKKRIRQFYLLHLFLGVAVAAPFFWRTSVAMILWCIWLCVFLIRAVSLLYSVHRQLYLLKQDLKLCNMAEKPFTAAVDTHTATQTGKAKLPLYWHLLPLVMVFIPLFFSSVRNYIHADTTGLLFLVIWIAVWLLFLLIAWCYSKTGNQIYSAHSEINLAINIQEHRSWSWMFFFYSLCNSLAFISELIFLANDLEWYWWSHLLFFIFQTIPIVTIFVIYFRVKKKKAQILAADDAPIYVDDDYYWRNGWYNNPVDPRLIVPDRFCGTNFTTNMGRPAGKILTAGLAVVVAGLLIWMCGLFLRMDFVPVQMSIDGTQVSITSGYTDTSFSTDEILDLQLLDSLPDDSFVRSNGSADGHQLLGVFRGKKTGPCRMYVELDESPVLSIQTDEYTVFLTAPTKIQAENWYQELKDHMFDN
;
A
#
# COMPACT_ATOMS: atom_id res chain seq x y z
N MET A 1 1.68 15.57 -15.07
CA MET A 1 1.40 16.64 -14.07
C MET A 1 0.77 16.13 -12.77
N MET A 2 -0.38 15.44 -12.81
CA MET A 2 -1.03 14.92 -11.60
C MET A 2 -0.18 13.86 -10.86
N LEU A 3 0.47 12.95 -11.60
CA LEU A 3 1.35 11.91 -11.03
C LEU A 3 2.51 12.47 -10.20
N PHE A 4 3.09 13.61 -10.63
CA PHE A 4 4.12 14.31 -9.85
C PHE A 4 3.61 14.69 -8.46
N TRP A 5 2.44 15.34 -8.38
CA TRP A 5 1.89 15.78 -7.10
C TRP A 5 1.52 14.61 -6.21
N ILE A 6 0.90 13.57 -6.78
CA ILE A 6 0.53 12.36 -6.04
C ILE A 6 1.78 11.73 -5.41
N LEU A 7 2.83 11.51 -6.20
CA LEU A 7 4.05 10.86 -5.72
C LEU A 7 4.85 11.76 -4.79
N ALA A 8 5.06 13.04 -5.12
CA ALA A 8 5.78 13.97 -4.24
C ALA A 8 5.11 14.09 -2.86
N ILE A 9 3.78 14.19 -2.80
CA ILE A 9 3.05 14.24 -1.52
C ILE A 9 3.19 12.91 -0.78
N THR A 10 3.04 11.79 -1.49
CA THR A 10 3.15 10.45 -0.90
C THR A 10 4.56 10.20 -0.35
N ASP A 11 5.60 10.60 -1.07
CA ASP A 11 6.99 10.47 -0.68
C ASP A 11 7.29 11.33 0.55
N LEU A 12 6.80 12.58 0.60
CA LEU A 12 6.94 13.44 1.79
C LEU A 12 6.26 12.84 3.02
N ILE A 13 5.03 12.31 2.86
CA ILE A 13 4.30 11.63 3.95
C ILE A 13 5.08 10.40 4.41
N MET A 14 5.56 9.58 3.48
CA MET A 14 6.28 8.34 3.76
C MET A 14 7.63 8.61 4.48
N VAL A 15 8.39 9.62 4.04
CA VAL A 15 9.59 10.10 4.72
C VAL A 15 9.26 10.64 6.12
N GLY A 16 8.16 11.39 6.25
CA GLY A 16 7.70 11.91 7.54
C GLY A 16 7.30 10.82 8.54
N ILE A 17 6.55 9.82 8.09
CA ILE A 17 6.11 8.68 8.92
C ILE A 17 7.32 7.86 9.36
N THR A 18 8.21 7.51 8.43
CA THR A 18 9.41 6.73 8.78
C THR A 18 10.34 7.49 9.73
N TRP A 19 10.46 8.81 9.60
CA TRP A 19 11.16 9.64 10.59
C TRP A 19 10.47 9.63 11.96
N ALA A 20 9.14 9.77 12.01
CA ALA A 20 8.41 9.73 13.27
C ALA A 20 8.60 8.39 14.02
N VAL A 21 8.60 7.29 13.26
CA VAL A 21 8.79 5.93 13.78
C VAL A 21 10.26 5.67 14.18
N TYR A 22 11.21 5.83 13.28
CA TYR A 22 12.60 5.41 13.49
C TYR A 22 13.53 6.52 13.95
N GLY A 23 13.27 7.77 13.58
CA GLY A 23 14.07 8.93 13.97
C GLY A 23 13.95 9.28 15.46
N SER A 24 12.84 8.92 16.11
CA SER A 24 12.62 9.18 17.54
C SER A 24 13.27 8.15 18.47
N SER A 25 13.81 7.04 17.92
CA SER A 25 14.47 5.95 18.67
C SER A 25 15.67 6.39 19.52
N ALA A 26 16.27 7.53 19.20
CA ALA A 26 17.37 8.12 19.97
C ALA A 26 16.94 8.85 21.25
N THR A 27 15.66 8.78 21.60
CA THR A 27 15.09 9.33 22.84
C THR A 27 14.94 8.19 23.84
N TYR A 28 15.47 8.37 25.04
CA TYR A 28 15.27 7.42 26.13
C TYR A 28 13.78 7.38 26.52
N ARG A 29 13.17 6.19 26.45
CA ARG A 29 11.75 5.97 26.80
C ARG A 29 11.56 4.55 27.30
N ASP A 30 10.73 4.37 28.33
CA ASP A 30 10.31 3.07 28.85
C ASP A 30 11.49 2.11 29.16
N GLY A 31 12.60 2.64 29.70
CA GLY A 31 13.79 1.83 30.01
C GLY A 31 14.65 1.46 28.80
N MET A 32 14.38 2.06 27.63
CA MET A 32 15.08 1.76 26.38
C MET A 32 15.68 3.01 25.72
N LEU A 33 16.81 2.80 25.04
CA LEU A 33 17.44 3.77 24.14
C LEU A 33 17.86 3.05 22.86
N LEU A 34 17.53 3.60 21.69
CA LEU A 34 17.83 2.96 20.39
C LEU A 34 17.35 1.50 20.32
N GLY A 35 16.26 1.21 21.03
CA GLY A 35 15.69 -0.13 21.16
C GLY A 35 16.54 -1.10 21.99
N VAL A 36 17.49 -0.66 22.81
CA VAL A 36 18.25 -1.51 23.76
C VAL A 36 17.79 -1.17 25.17
N HIS A 37 17.52 -2.19 26.01
CA HIS A 37 17.19 -1.95 27.43
C HIS A 37 18.42 -1.45 28.17
N LEU A 38 18.31 -0.28 28.79
CA LEU A 38 19.44 0.37 29.44
C LEU A 38 18.95 1.09 30.70
N PRO A 39 19.60 0.94 31.87
CA PRO A 39 19.29 1.75 33.04
C PRO A 39 19.44 3.25 32.74
N GLU A 40 18.60 4.08 33.35
CA GLU A 40 18.60 5.52 33.10
C GLU A 40 19.95 6.17 33.45
N SER A 41 20.59 5.69 34.53
CA SER A 41 21.94 6.10 34.92
C SER A 41 22.99 5.83 33.84
N ALA A 42 22.82 4.76 33.06
CA ALA A 42 23.73 4.39 31.99
C ALA A 42 23.48 5.17 30.69
N ALA A 43 22.28 5.71 30.47
CA ALA A 43 21.98 6.57 29.33
C ALA A 43 22.81 7.86 29.30
N SER A 44 23.28 8.30 30.48
CA SER A 44 24.11 9.50 30.65
C SER A 44 25.60 9.23 30.53
N LEU A 45 26.03 7.97 30.32
CA LEU A 45 27.46 7.64 30.21
C LEU A 45 28.06 8.26 28.94
N PRO A 46 29.27 8.86 29.00
CA PRO A 46 29.90 9.51 27.86
C PRO A 46 29.91 8.71 26.54
N PRO A 47 30.26 7.39 26.52
CA PRO A 47 30.24 6.63 25.27
C PRO A 47 28.82 6.43 24.71
N VAL A 48 27.80 6.33 25.58
CA VAL A 48 26.39 6.18 25.17
C VAL A 48 25.85 7.49 24.59
N VAL A 49 26.16 8.63 25.24
CA VAL A 49 25.77 9.97 24.78
C VAL A 49 26.43 10.26 23.43
N GLN A 50 27.74 10.00 23.29
CA GLN A 50 28.47 10.23 22.03
C GLN A 50 27.87 9.43 20.86
N LEU A 51 27.55 8.16 21.09
CA LEU A 51 26.91 7.29 20.10
C LEU A 51 25.53 7.85 19.69
N THR A 52 24.73 8.23 20.68
CA THR A 52 23.37 8.73 20.48
C THR A 52 23.34 10.06 19.73
N ASP A 53 24.20 11.00 20.08
CA ASP A 53 24.28 12.32 19.43
C ASP A 53 24.80 12.20 17.99
N SER A 54 25.79 11.33 17.77
CA SER A 54 26.29 11.01 16.43
C SER A 54 25.17 10.46 15.54
N TYR A 55 24.35 9.57 16.08
CA TYR A 55 23.19 9.03 15.37
C TYR A 55 22.12 10.09 15.11
N LYS A 56 21.73 10.90 16.11
CA LYS A 56 20.76 12.00 15.95
C LYS A 56 21.16 12.95 14.81
N LYS A 57 22.43 13.32 14.73
CA LYS A 57 22.95 14.17 13.66
C LYS A 57 22.83 13.48 12.29
N ARG A 58 23.31 12.24 12.19
CA ARG A 58 23.30 11.47 10.93
C ARG A 58 21.88 11.19 10.43
N ILE A 59 20.97 10.80 11.32
CA ILE A 59 19.59 10.46 10.95
C ILE A 59 18.81 11.70 10.52
N ARG A 60 19.03 12.85 11.19
CA ARG A 60 18.44 14.13 10.77
C ARG A 60 18.89 14.53 9.37
N GLN A 61 20.20 14.44 9.08
CA GLN A 61 20.74 14.73 7.75
C GLN A 61 20.17 13.78 6.69
N PHE A 62 20.07 12.48 7.01
CA PHE A 62 19.48 11.47 6.13
C PHE A 62 18.04 11.81 5.75
N TYR A 63 17.17 12.12 6.73
CA TYR A 63 15.77 12.44 6.45
C TYR A 63 15.59 13.79 5.76
N LEU A 64 16.39 14.82 6.10
CA LEU A 64 16.37 16.09 5.37
C LEU A 64 16.75 15.92 3.90
N LEU A 65 17.77 15.10 3.63
CA LEU A 65 18.16 14.75 2.26
C LEU A 65 17.00 14.05 1.53
N HIS A 66 16.32 13.09 2.17
CA HIS A 66 15.26 12.32 1.51
C HIS A 66 13.93 13.08 1.40
N LEU A 67 13.68 14.11 2.22
CA LEU A 67 12.60 15.06 1.97
C LEU A 67 12.81 15.79 0.64
N PHE A 68 14.05 16.22 0.37
CA PHE A 68 14.39 16.84 -0.91
C PHE A 68 14.37 15.81 -2.06
N LEU A 69 15.05 14.67 -1.89
CA LEU A 69 15.14 13.65 -2.93
C LEU A 69 13.78 13.05 -3.30
N GLY A 70 12.85 12.89 -2.35
CA GLY A 70 11.49 12.42 -2.64
C GLY A 70 10.75 13.35 -3.60
N VAL A 71 10.88 14.67 -3.45
CA VAL A 71 10.30 15.62 -4.41
C VAL A 71 11.09 15.63 -5.73
N ALA A 72 12.42 15.57 -5.65
CA ALA A 72 13.28 15.62 -6.83
C ALA A 72 13.10 14.39 -7.74
N VAL A 73 12.93 13.20 -7.17
CA VAL A 73 12.74 11.95 -7.93
C VAL A 73 11.36 11.88 -8.60
N ALA A 74 10.40 12.69 -8.15
CA ALA A 74 9.11 12.83 -8.82
C ALA A 74 9.20 13.76 -10.05
N ALA A 75 10.17 14.66 -10.13
CA ALA A 75 10.27 15.64 -11.22
C ALA A 75 10.34 15.04 -12.64
N PRO A 76 10.99 13.88 -12.89
CA PRO A 76 10.99 13.26 -14.22
C PRO A 76 9.58 12.89 -14.75
N PHE A 77 8.54 12.80 -13.91
CA PHE A 77 7.14 12.61 -14.34
C PHE A 77 6.57 13.79 -15.16
N PHE A 78 7.30 14.91 -15.26
CA PHE A 78 6.97 15.99 -16.19
C PHE A 78 7.40 15.70 -17.63
N TRP A 79 8.31 14.74 -17.86
CA TRP A 79 8.88 14.45 -19.18
C TRP A 79 8.59 13.03 -19.66
N ARG A 80 8.90 12.01 -18.86
CA ARG A 80 8.70 10.61 -19.26
C ARG A 80 8.36 9.73 -18.06
N THR A 81 7.22 9.07 -18.14
CA THR A 81 6.68 8.25 -17.06
C THR A 81 7.57 7.03 -16.77
N SER A 82 8.12 6.37 -17.80
CA SER A 82 9.01 5.20 -17.60
C SER A 82 10.30 5.53 -16.84
N VAL A 83 11.02 6.57 -17.26
CA VAL A 83 12.27 7.03 -16.61
C VAL A 83 11.99 7.42 -15.16
N ALA A 84 10.90 8.15 -14.94
CA ALA A 84 10.49 8.57 -13.60
C ALA A 84 10.20 7.38 -12.69
N MET A 85 9.49 6.36 -13.21
CA MET A 85 9.15 5.17 -12.44
C MET A 85 10.41 4.38 -12.01
N ILE A 86 11.39 4.25 -12.89
CA ILE A 86 12.65 3.56 -12.59
C ILE A 86 13.42 4.31 -11.49
N LEU A 87 13.58 5.63 -11.65
CA LEU A 87 14.29 6.45 -10.67
C LEU A 87 13.59 6.42 -9.30
N TRP A 88 12.26 6.49 -9.30
CA TRP A 88 11.45 6.40 -8.09
C TRP A 88 11.61 5.04 -7.39
N CYS A 89 11.58 3.92 -8.13
CA CYS A 89 11.80 2.58 -7.58
C CYS A 89 13.19 2.45 -6.95
N ILE A 90 14.23 2.92 -7.63
CA ILE A 90 15.61 2.91 -7.11
C ILE A 90 15.69 3.72 -5.82
N TRP A 91 15.17 4.95 -5.84
CA TRP A 91 15.17 5.83 -4.67
C TRP A 91 14.42 5.20 -3.50
N LEU A 92 13.23 4.64 -3.72
CA LEU A 92 12.43 3.99 -2.69
C LEU A 92 13.19 2.84 -2.03
N CYS A 93 13.79 1.95 -2.83
CA CYS A 93 14.60 0.85 -2.32
C CYS A 93 15.80 1.35 -1.51
N VAL A 94 16.55 2.31 -2.04
CA VAL A 94 17.70 2.91 -1.34
C VAL A 94 17.27 3.55 -0.03
N PHE A 95 16.17 4.31 -0.04
CA PHE A 95 15.63 4.97 1.14
C PHE A 95 15.27 3.96 2.23
N LEU A 96 14.45 2.95 1.91
CA LEU A 96 13.96 1.96 2.88
C LEU A 96 15.11 1.13 3.46
N ILE A 97 15.99 0.61 2.59
CA ILE A 97 17.17 -0.17 3.02
C ILE A 97 18.06 0.69 3.92
N ARG A 98 18.29 1.96 3.53
CA ARG A 98 19.20 2.83 4.27
C ARG A 98 18.62 3.24 5.63
N ALA A 99 17.33 3.59 5.69
CA ALA A 99 16.64 3.95 6.91
C ALA A 99 16.75 2.83 7.97
N VAL A 100 16.47 1.59 7.57
CA VAL A 100 16.57 0.41 8.46
C VAL A 100 18.03 0.12 8.83
N SER A 101 18.95 0.14 7.86
CA SER A 101 20.37 -0.17 8.11
C SER A 101 21.02 0.78 9.13
N LEU A 102 20.69 2.07 9.09
CA LEU A 102 21.23 3.07 10.01
C LEU A 102 20.78 2.79 11.44
N LEU A 103 19.50 2.46 11.62
CA LEU A 103 18.93 2.12 12.92
C LEU A 103 19.51 0.81 13.47
N TYR A 104 19.57 -0.25 12.66
CA TYR A 104 20.07 -1.55 13.10
C TYR A 104 21.57 -1.50 13.43
N SER A 105 22.34 -0.71 12.68
CA SER A 105 23.76 -0.50 12.95
C SER A 105 23.98 0.16 14.31
N VAL A 106 23.28 1.26 14.62
CA VAL A 106 23.47 1.95 15.91
C VAL A 106 22.90 1.13 17.07
N HIS A 107 21.78 0.44 16.86
CA HIS A 107 21.21 -0.50 17.83
C HIS A 107 22.24 -1.58 18.22
N ARG A 108 22.88 -2.20 17.22
CA ARG A 108 23.92 -3.21 17.45
C ARG A 108 25.12 -2.63 18.21
N GLN A 109 25.55 -1.42 17.88
CA GLN A 109 26.64 -0.74 18.57
C GLN A 109 26.30 -0.49 20.04
N LEU A 110 25.09 -0.02 20.34
CA LEU A 110 24.66 0.19 21.73
C LEU A 110 24.52 -1.13 22.50
N TYR A 111 24.03 -2.19 21.84
CA TYR A 111 23.96 -3.53 22.44
C TYR A 111 25.36 -4.05 22.84
N LEU A 112 26.35 -3.91 21.95
CA LEU A 112 27.73 -4.30 22.26
C LEU A 112 28.33 -3.44 23.38
N LEU A 113 28.09 -2.12 23.33
CA LEU A 113 28.54 -1.21 24.39
C LEU A 113 27.92 -1.55 25.77
N LYS A 114 26.64 -1.95 25.79
CA LYS A 114 25.97 -2.46 27.00
C LYS A 114 26.69 -3.69 27.57
N GLN A 115 27.11 -4.62 26.71
CA GLN A 115 27.87 -5.81 27.12
C GLN A 115 29.26 -5.44 27.67
N ASP A 116 29.98 -4.56 26.97
CA ASP A 116 31.33 -4.12 27.36
C ASP A 116 31.33 -3.40 28.72
N LEU A 117 30.32 -2.56 28.95
CA LEU A 117 30.12 -1.86 30.22
C LEU A 117 29.55 -2.76 31.32
N LYS A 118 29.29 -4.05 31.03
CA LYS A 118 28.68 -5.03 31.94
C LYS A 118 27.38 -4.53 32.58
N LEU A 119 26.59 -3.79 31.81
CA LEU A 119 25.29 -3.25 32.21
C LEU A 119 24.15 -4.29 32.06
N CYS A 120 24.50 -5.53 31.73
CA CYS A 120 23.57 -6.65 31.73
C CYS A 120 23.30 -7.09 33.17
N ASN A 121 22.04 -7.30 33.53
CA ASN A 121 21.68 -8.03 34.74
C ASN A 121 22.12 -9.50 34.58
N MET A 122 23.37 -9.81 34.94
CA MET A 122 23.93 -11.17 34.87
C MET A 122 23.23 -12.18 35.81
N ALA A 123 22.37 -11.69 36.71
CA ALA A 123 21.74 -12.49 37.78
C ALA A 123 20.28 -12.88 37.50
N GLU A 124 19.60 -12.25 36.54
CA GLU A 124 18.19 -12.57 36.28
C GLU A 124 18.11 -13.68 35.23
N LYS A 125 17.78 -14.89 35.70
CA LYS A 125 17.31 -15.98 34.83
C LYS A 125 16.32 -15.41 33.83
N PRO A 126 16.34 -15.85 32.54
CA PRO A 126 15.33 -15.41 31.58
C PRO A 126 13.96 -15.61 32.24
N PHE A 127 13.26 -14.49 32.47
CA PHE A 127 11.96 -14.52 33.13
C PHE A 127 11.05 -15.34 32.21
N THR A 128 10.87 -16.62 32.54
CA THR A 128 9.81 -17.44 31.98
C THR A 128 8.54 -16.89 32.58
N ALA A 129 7.97 -15.90 31.89
CA ALA A 129 6.65 -15.38 32.15
C ALA A 129 5.69 -16.57 32.36
N ALA A 130 5.37 -16.86 33.62
CA ALA A 130 4.28 -17.77 33.92
C ALA A 130 3.05 -17.14 33.27
N VAL A 131 2.46 -17.83 32.29
CA VAL A 131 1.26 -17.35 31.62
C VAL A 131 0.17 -17.29 32.68
N ASP A 132 -0.21 -16.08 33.07
CA ASP A 132 -1.39 -15.88 33.90
C ASP A 132 -2.63 -16.28 33.07
N THR A 133 -3.10 -17.50 33.34
CA THR A 133 -4.22 -18.13 32.63
C THR A 133 -5.54 -17.39 32.89
N HIS A 134 -5.69 -16.73 34.04
CA HIS A 134 -6.84 -15.89 34.32
C HIS A 134 -6.82 -14.66 33.40
N THR A 135 -5.67 -14.00 33.30
CA THR A 135 -5.50 -12.85 32.41
C THR A 135 -5.73 -13.22 30.94
N ALA A 136 -5.23 -14.38 30.49
CA ALA A 136 -5.46 -14.91 29.14
C ALA A 136 -6.94 -15.17 28.82
N THR A 137 -7.70 -15.69 29.78
CA THR A 137 -9.13 -16.00 29.58
C THR A 137 -9.97 -14.72 29.48
N GLN A 138 -9.71 -13.74 30.35
CA GLN A 138 -10.47 -12.49 30.36
C GLN A 138 -10.17 -11.59 29.15
N THR A 139 -8.91 -11.50 28.73
CA THR A 139 -8.52 -10.79 27.50
C THR A 139 -9.11 -11.42 26.25
N GLY A 140 -9.24 -12.74 26.19
CA GLY A 140 -9.95 -13.44 25.12
C GLY A 140 -11.41 -12.99 24.97
N LYS A 141 -12.13 -12.81 26.09
CA LYS A 141 -13.53 -12.33 26.10
C LYS A 141 -13.68 -10.85 25.72
N ALA A 142 -12.63 -10.04 25.88
CA ALA A 142 -12.66 -8.62 25.56
C ALA A 142 -12.54 -8.32 24.05
N LYS A 143 -12.01 -9.27 23.27
CA LYS A 143 -11.86 -9.17 21.81
C LYS A 143 -13.22 -9.28 21.13
N LEU A 144 -13.44 -8.52 20.06
CA LEU A 144 -14.57 -8.76 19.19
C LEU A 144 -14.42 -10.15 18.52
N PRO A 145 -15.41 -11.05 18.64
CA PRO A 145 -15.34 -12.34 17.98
C PRO A 145 -15.24 -12.22 16.45
N LEU A 146 -14.40 -13.04 15.81
CA LEU A 146 -14.11 -12.94 14.38
C LEU A 146 -15.34 -13.11 13.48
N TYR A 147 -16.37 -13.83 13.93
CA TYR A 147 -17.61 -14.00 13.16
C TYR A 147 -18.36 -12.68 12.92
N TRP A 148 -18.10 -11.62 13.70
CA TRP A 148 -18.66 -10.29 13.40
C TRP A 148 -18.22 -9.75 12.05
N HIS A 149 -17.04 -10.14 11.54
CA HIS A 149 -16.60 -9.76 10.20
C HIS A 149 -17.46 -10.36 9.08
N LEU A 150 -18.38 -11.29 9.38
CA LEU A 150 -19.40 -11.74 8.42
C LEU A 150 -20.42 -10.65 8.10
N LEU A 151 -20.65 -9.67 8.99
CA LEU A 151 -21.60 -8.58 8.71
C LEU A 151 -21.13 -7.70 7.52
N PRO A 152 -19.90 -7.14 7.51
CA PRO A 152 -19.35 -6.46 6.33
C PRO A 152 -19.43 -7.30 5.05
N LEU A 153 -19.28 -8.63 5.15
CA LEU A 153 -19.41 -9.55 4.04
C LEU A 153 -20.84 -9.63 3.51
N VAL A 154 -21.83 -9.83 4.39
CA VAL A 154 -23.23 -9.90 3.98
C VAL A 154 -23.69 -8.57 3.35
N MET A 155 -23.19 -7.43 3.85
CA MET A 155 -23.54 -6.11 3.32
C MET A 155 -23.19 -5.94 1.84
N VAL A 156 -22.09 -6.54 1.36
CA VAL A 156 -21.65 -6.39 -0.04
C VAL A 156 -22.63 -7.00 -1.05
N PHE A 157 -23.48 -7.92 -0.60
CA PHE A 157 -24.47 -8.56 -1.45
C PHE A 157 -25.77 -7.74 -1.56
N ILE A 158 -25.95 -6.70 -0.75
CA ILE A 158 -27.15 -5.83 -0.79
C ILE A 158 -27.32 -5.16 -2.17
N PRO A 159 -26.28 -4.57 -2.79
CA PRO A 159 -26.40 -4.01 -4.15
C PRO A 159 -26.82 -5.02 -5.21
N LEU A 160 -26.58 -6.33 -5.00
CA LEU A 160 -26.94 -7.35 -5.99
C LEU A 160 -28.46 -7.56 -6.11
N PHE A 161 -29.28 -6.98 -5.23
CA PHE A 161 -30.74 -6.97 -5.42
C PHE A 161 -31.17 -6.08 -6.60
N PHE A 162 -30.35 -5.10 -7.01
CA PHE A 162 -30.64 -4.22 -8.14
C PHE A 162 -30.18 -4.85 -9.47
N SER A 163 -31.07 -4.87 -10.47
CA SER A 163 -30.76 -5.45 -11.80
C SER A 163 -29.65 -4.69 -12.52
N SER A 164 -29.60 -3.37 -12.40
CA SER A 164 -28.55 -2.53 -12.97
C SER A 164 -27.16 -2.93 -12.47
N VAL A 165 -27.01 -3.17 -11.17
CA VAL A 165 -25.75 -3.61 -10.55
C VAL A 165 -25.35 -5.01 -11.04
N ARG A 166 -26.29 -5.96 -11.10
CA ARG A 166 -26.00 -7.30 -11.62
C ARG A 166 -25.53 -7.24 -13.07
N ASN A 167 -26.23 -6.46 -13.89
CA ASN A 167 -25.86 -6.28 -15.30
C ASN A 167 -24.48 -5.63 -15.44
N TYR A 168 -24.16 -4.61 -14.63
CA TYR A 168 -22.85 -3.98 -14.63
C TYR A 168 -21.72 -4.96 -14.27
N ILE A 169 -21.91 -5.80 -13.24
CA ILE A 169 -20.91 -6.82 -12.86
C ILE A 169 -20.72 -7.88 -13.95
N HIS A 170 -21.80 -8.28 -14.64
CA HIS A 170 -21.74 -9.31 -15.67
C HIS A 170 -21.22 -8.81 -17.01
N ALA A 171 -21.57 -7.58 -17.39
CA ALA A 171 -21.25 -7.02 -18.71
C ALA A 171 -19.92 -6.24 -18.73
N ASP A 172 -19.50 -5.65 -17.60
CA ASP A 172 -18.28 -4.85 -17.50
C ASP A 172 -17.23 -5.54 -16.62
N THR A 173 -16.06 -5.83 -17.20
CA THR A 173 -14.90 -6.38 -16.48
C THR A 173 -14.51 -5.56 -15.25
N THR A 174 -14.75 -4.25 -15.28
CA THR A 174 -14.48 -3.32 -14.17
C THR A 174 -15.37 -3.62 -12.97
N GLY A 175 -16.65 -3.95 -13.20
CA GLY A 175 -17.60 -4.27 -12.13
C GLY A 175 -17.22 -5.55 -11.38
N LEU A 176 -16.85 -6.60 -12.10
CA LEU A 176 -16.35 -7.84 -11.51
C LEU A 176 -15.03 -7.63 -10.76
N LEU A 177 -14.07 -6.91 -11.36
CA LEU A 177 -12.79 -6.60 -10.74
C LEU A 177 -12.99 -5.85 -9.42
N PHE A 178 -13.91 -4.88 -9.38
CA PHE A 178 -14.20 -4.11 -8.17
C PHE A 178 -14.69 -5.03 -7.03
N LEU A 179 -15.61 -5.97 -7.32
CA LEU A 179 -16.09 -6.95 -6.33
C LEU A 179 -14.96 -7.86 -5.83
N VAL A 180 -14.10 -8.34 -6.73
CA VAL A 180 -12.95 -9.19 -6.37
C VAL A 180 -11.97 -8.43 -5.45
N ILE A 181 -11.65 -7.18 -5.79
CA ILE A 181 -10.77 -6.33 -4.97
C ILE A 181 -11.40 -6.13 -3.58
N TRP A 182 -12.70 -5.86 -3.51
CA TRP A 182 -13.37 -5.72 -2.22
C TRP A 182 -13.28 -6.99 -1.37
N ILE A 183 -13.52 -8.17 -1.97
CA ILE A 183 -13.41 -9.47 -1.26
C ILE A 183 -11.98 -9.66 -0.73
N ALA A 184 -10.97 -9.33 -1.54
CA ALA A 184 -9.56 -9.42 -1.15
C ALA A 184 -9.23 -8.48 0.03
N VAL A 185 -9.73 -7.24 0.01
CA VAL A 185 -9.55 -6.28 1.11
C VAL A 185 -10.28 -6.73 2.37
N TRP A 186 -11.50 -7.27 2.25
CA TRP A 186 -12.23 -7.85 3.38
C TRP A 186 -11.45 -9.04 4.00
N LEU A 187 -10.97 -9.97 3.18
CA LEU A 187 -10.13 -11.09 3.61
C LEU A 187 -8.86 -10.60 4.31
N LEU A 188 -8.23 -9.54 3.80
CA LEU A 188 -7.06 -8.93 4.42
C LEU A 188 -7.37 -8.41 5.83
N PHE A 189 -8.47 -7.68 6.03
CA PHE A 189 -8.85 -7.21 7.36
C PHE A 189 -9.25 -8.34 8.31
N LEU A 190 -9.92 -9.38 7.80
CA LEU A 190 -10.19 -10.59 8.58
C LEU A 190 -8.89 -11.29 8.99
N LEU A 191 -7.92 -11.39 8.08
CA LEU A 191 -6.61 -11.98 8.35
C LEU A 191 -5.84 -11.15 9.39
N ILE A 192 -5.83 -9.82 9.28
CA ILE A 192 -5.22 -8.93 10.26
C ILE A 192 -5.88 -9.11 11.64
N ALA A 193 -7.22 -9.12 11.70
CA ALA A 193 -7.97 -9.33 12.93
C ALA A 193 -7.68 -10.71 13.54
N TRP A 194 -7.58 -11.76 12.70
CA TRP A 194 -7.22 -13.10 13.13
C TRP A 194 -5.78 -13.17 13.67
N CYS A 195 -4.81 -12.62 12.95
CA CYS A 195 -3.42 -12.53 13.40
C CYS A 195 -3.32 -11.79 14.75
N TYR A 196 -4.03 -10.66 14.87
CA TYR A 196 -4.10 -9.90 16.11
C TYR A 196 -4.85 -10.65 17.23
N SER A 197 -5.80 -11.52 16.91
CA SER A 197 -6.44 -12.37 17.93
C SER A 197 -5.45 -13.36 18.57
N LYS A 198 -4.39 -13.73 17.84
CA LYS A 198 -3.34 -14.65 18.27
C LYS A 198 -2.17 -13.97 19.00
N THR A 199 -2.13 -12.64 19.06
CA THR A 199 -1.13 -11.96 19.87
C THR A 199 -1.39 -12.27 21.35
N GLY A 200 -0.35 -12.74 22.03
CA GLY A 200 -0.38 -13.05 23.46
C GLY A 200 -0.30 -11.79 24.31
N ASN A 201 -0.74 -11.91 25.56
CA ASN A 201 -0.70 -10.80 26.50
C ASN A 201 0.73 -10.38 26.81
N GLN A 202 0.95 -9.08 26.95
CA GLN A 202 2.22 -8.52 27.41
C GLN A 202 2.20 -8.34 28.93
N ILE A 203 3.37 -8.54 29.55
CA ILE A 203 3.59 -8.33 30.98
C ILE A 203 4.35 -7.03 31.13
N TYR A 204 3.79 -6.10 31.91
CA TYR A 204 4.34 -4.78 32.18
C TYR A 204 4.66 -4.60 33.68
N SER A 205 3.86 -5.21 34.56
CA SER A 205 3.95 -5.08 36.02
C SER A 205 3.97 -6.45 36.70
N ALA A 206 4.45 -6.51 37.94
CA ALA A 206 4.21 -7.65 38.83
C ALA A 206 2.73 -7.79 39.19
N HIS A 207 1.96 -6.69 39.11
CA HIS A 207 0.52 -6.69 39.39
C HIS A 207 -0.27 -7.23 38.19
N SER A 208 -0.88 -8.40 38.37
CA SER A 208 -1.73 -9.05 37.36
C SER A 208 -2.87 -8.12 36.88
N GLU A 209 -3.47 -7.33 37.78
CA GLU A 209 -4.58 -6.41 37.47
C GLU A 209 -4.17 -5.30 36.49
N ILE A 210 -2.96 -4.76 36.65
CA ILE A 210 -2.38 -3.75 35.75
C ILE A 210 -2.19 -4.34 34.36
N ASN A 211 -1.60 -5.54 34.28
CA ASN A 211 -1.42 -6.25 33.01
C ASN A 211 -2.77 -6.55 32.34
N LEU A 212 -3.74 -7.04 33.11
CA LEU A 212 -5.08 -7.34 32.63
C LEU A 212 -5.78 -6.11 32.06
N ALA A 213 -5.75 -4.99 32.78
CA ALA A 213 -6.40 -3.74 32.36
C ALA A 213 -5.83 -3.22 31.03
N ILE A 214 -4.50 -3.22 30.88
CA ILE A 214 -3.84 -2.77 29.64
C ILE A 214 -4.17 -3.72 28.49
N ASN A 215 -4.00 -5.02 28.67
CA ASN A 215 -4.21 -5.98 27.59
C ASN A 215 -5.69 -6.04 27.15
N ILE A 216 -6.66 -5.98 28.09
CA ILE A 216 -8.09 -5.92 27.74
C ILE A 216 -8.37 -4.71 26.87
N GLN A 217 -7.84 -3.55 27.27
CA GLN A 217 -8.08 -2.30 26.57
C GLN A 217 -7.48 -2.33 25.16
N GLU A 218 -6.20 -2.73 25.03
CA GLU A 218 -5.52 -2.83 23.74
C GLU A 218 -6.26 -3.82 22.82
N HIS A 219 -6.55 -5.03 23.31
CA HIS A 219 -7.21 -6.05 22.51
C HIS A 219 -8.63 -5.66 22.07
N ARG A 220 -9.42 -5.05 22.96
CA ARG A 220 -10.75 -4.55 22.64
C ARG A 220 -10.69 -3.41 21.62
N SER A 221 -9.86 -2.40 21.86
CA SER A 221 -9.77 -1.23 20.99
C SER A 221 -9.38 -1.60 19.56
N TRP A 222 -8.37 -2.45 19.38
CA TRP A 222 -7.90 -2.85 18.06
C TRP A 222 -8.85 -3.80 17.33
N SER A 223 -9.47 -4.77 18.03
CA SER A 223 -10.44 -5.67 17.40
C SER A 223 -11.69 -4.92 16.89
N TRP A 224 -12.20 -3.96 17.66
CA TRP A 224 -13.28 -3.09 17.20
C TRP A 224 -12.86 -2.18 16.04
N MET A 225 -11.61 -1.69 16.04
CA MET A 225 -11.09 -0.84 14.96
C MET A 225 -11.03 -1.60 13.62
N PHE A 226 -10.51 -2.84 13.60
CA PHE A 226 -10.45 -3.64 12.37
C PHE A 226 -11.84 -3.95 11.82
N PHE A 227 -12.80 -4.24 12.70
CA PHE A 227 -14.19 -4.44 12.30
C PHE A 227 -14.83 -3.16 11.76
N PHE A 228 -14.63 -2.03 12.44
CA PHE A 228 -15.13 -0.73 12.00
C PHE A 228 -14.57 -0.33 10.62
N TYR A 229 -13.27 -0.56 10.39
CA TYR A 229 -12.66 -0.33 9.08
C TYR A 229 -13.33 -1.22 8.01
N SER A 230 -13.53 -2.51 8.32
CA SER A 230 -14.20 -3.43 7.40
C SER A 230 -15.62 -2.98 7.05
N LEU A 231 -16.38 -2.45 8.00
CA LEU A 231 -17.72 -1.88 7.75
C LEU A 231 -17.65 -0.65 6.83
N CYS A 232 -16.77 0.30 7.12
CA CYS A 232 -16.59 1.49 6.29
C CYS A 232 -16.15 1.11 4.87
N ASN A 233 -15.28 0.10 4.71
CA ASN A 233 -14.89 -0.41 3.41
C ASN A 233 -16.08 -1.01 2.63
N SER A 234 -16.98 -1.75 3.30
CA SER A 234 -18.23 -2.22 2.68
C SER A 234 -19.14 -1.07 2.27
N LEU A 235 -19.30 -0.05 3.11
CA LEU A 235 -20.11 1.12 2.78
C LEU A 235 -19.54 1.92 1.59
N ALA A 236 -18.23 2.11 1.56
CA ALA A 236 -17.53 2.76 0.44
C ALA A 236 -17.72 1.99 -0.88
N PHE A 237 -17.65 0.65 -0.81
CA PHE A 237 -17.89 -0.19 -1.97
C PHE A 237 -19.33 -0.14 -2.46
N ILE A 238 -20.29 -0.23 -1.53
CA ILE A 238 -21.72 -0.13 -1.84
C ILE A 238 -22.03 1.22 -2.50
N SER A 239 -21.46 2.31 -1.98
CA SER A 239 -21.66 3.65 -2.56
C SER A 239 -21.02 3.81 -3.93
N GLU A 240 -19.92 3.14 -4.25
CA GLU A 240 -19.39 3.19 -5.61
C GLU A 240 -20.21 2.32 -6.57
N LEU A 241 -20.49 1.09 -6.18
CA LEU A 241 -21.11 0.10 -7.06
C LEU A 241 -22.55 0.48 -7.44
N ILE A 242 -23.36 1.01 -6.52
CA ILE A 242 -24.73 1.46 -6.82
C ILE A 242 -24.72 2.62 -7.81
N PHE A 243 -23.77 3.55 -7.70
CA PHE A 243 -23.78 4.76 -8.49
C PHE A 243 -23.20 4.54 -9.89
N LEU A 244 -22.09 3.79 -9.99
CA LEU A 244 -21.51 3.37 -11.27
C LEU A 244 -22.51 2.55 -12.12
N ALA A 245 -23.41 1.81 -11.47
CA ALA A 245 -24.41 1.01 -12.17
C ALA A 245 -25.65 1.78 -12.64
N ASN A 246 -25.94 2.99 -12.14
CA ASN A 246 -27.24 3.65 -12.35
C ASN A 246 -27.22 4.99 -13.10
N ASP A 247 -26.11 5.74 -13.19
CA ASP A 247 -25.80 6.73 -14.24
C ASP A 247 -24.62 7.64 -13.83
N LEU A 248 -23.88 8.15 -14.81
CA LEU A 248 -22.71 9.03 -14.62
C LEU A 248 -23.03 10.39 -13.96
N GLU A 249 -24.30 10.83 -13.93
CA GLU A 249 -24.68 12.13 -13.36
C GLU A 249 -24.41 12.23 -11.86
N TRP A 250 -24.45 11.09 -11.14
CA TRP A 250 -24.23 11.05 -9.69
C TRP A 250 -22.81 10.62 -9.29
N TYR A 251 -21.91 10.51 -10.27
CA TYR A 251 -20.53 10.08 -10.08
C TYR A 251 -19.78 10.91 -9.00
N TRP A 252 -20.01 12.22 -8.93
CA TRP A 252 -19.36 13.05 -7.91
C TRP A 252 -19.80 12.73 -6.47
N TRP A 253 -21.07 12.34 -6.29
CA TRP A 253 -21.60 11.97 -4.97
C TRP A 253 -21.07 10.61 -4.50
N SER A 254 -20.85 9.66 -5.42
CA SER A 254 -20.24 8.37 -5.09
C SER A 254 -18.82 8.56 -4.56
N HIS A 255 -18.01 9.35 -5.27
CA HIS A 255 -16.64 9.65 -4.85
C HIS A 255 -16.61 10.36 -3.51
N LEU A 256 -17.49 11.34 -3.28
CA LEU A 256 -17.56 12.02 -2.01
C LEU A 256 -17.86 11.04 -0.86
N LEU A 257 -18.84 10.15 -1.02
CA LEU A 257 -19.17 9.14 -0.01
C LEU A 257 -18.02 8.15 0.19
N PHE A 258 -17.39 7.70 -0.90
CA PHE A 258 -16.21 6.86 -0.85
C PHE A 258 -15.10 7.53 -0.03
N PHE A 259 -14.77 8.80 -0.32
CA PHE A 259 -13.76 9.54 0.43
C PHE A 259 -14.12 9.71 1.90
N ILE A 260 -15.38 9.99 2.23
CA ILE A 260 -15.86 10.08 3.62
C ILE A 260 -15.63 8.74 4.33
N PHE A 261 -16.10 7.64 3.75
CA PHE A 261 -15.99 6.31 4.34
C PHE A 261 -14.53 5.82 4.43
N GLN A 262 -13.64 6.26 3.55
CA GLN A 262 -12.20 5.93 3.67
C GLN A 262 -11.48 6.84 4.68
N THR A 263 -11.91 8.09 4.85
CA THR A 263 -11.25 9.05 5.75
C THR A 263 -11.65 8.85 7.22
N ILE A 264 -12.92 8.52 7.49
CA ILE A 264 -13.42 8.32 8.87
C ILE A 264 -12.60 7.25 9.63
N PRO A 265 -12.32 6.06 9.07
CA PRO A 265 -11.47 5.06 9.70
C PRO A 265 -10.04 5.56 9.97
N ILE A 266 -9.44 6.32 9.05
CA ILE A 266 -8.09 6.87 9.23
C ILE A 266 -8.05 7.78 10.47
N VAL A 267 -8.98 8.72 10.57
CA VAL A 267 -9.08 9.61 11.75
C VAL A 267 -9.36 8.79 13.01
N THR A 268 -10.23 7.78 12.92
CA THR A 268 -10.58 6.91 14.05
C THR A 268 -9.38 6.11 14.56
N ILE A 269 -8.49 5.63 13.68
CA ILE A 269 -7.23 4.97 14.06
C ILE A 269 -6.39 5.89 14.94
N PHE A 270 -6.20 7.16 14.53
CA PHE A 270 -5.43 8.11 15.32
C PHE A 270 -6.07 8.37 16.69
N VAL A 271 -7.40 8.58 16.74
CA VAL A 271 -8.12 8.79 18.00
C VAL A 271 -7.98 7.59 18.94
N ILE A 272 -8.18 6.37 18.43
CA ILE A 272 -8.02 5.14 19.23
C ILE A 272 -6.58 4.98 19.69
N TYR A 273 -5.60 5.19 18.81
CA TYR A 273 -4.18 5.11 19.14
C TYR A 273 -3.82 6.06 20.29
N PHE A 274 -4.14 7.35 20.18
CA PHE A 274 -3.83 8.33 21.23
C PHE A 274 -4.57 8.02 22.54
N ARG A 275 -5.82 7.55 22.45
CA ARG A 275 -6.60 7.14 23.63
C ARG A 275 -6.00 5.92 24.33
N VAL A 276 -5.59 4.90 23.57
CA VAL A 276 -4.93 3.70 24.10
C VAL A 276 -3.61 4.08 24.74
N LYS A 277 -2.78 4.84 24.04
CA LYS A 277 -1.47 5.33 24.53
C LYS A 277 -1.60 6.14 25.81
N LYS A 278 -2.52 7.12 25.85
CA LYS A 278 -2.75 7.97 27.03
C LYS A 278 -3.17 7.14 28.24
N LYS A 279 -4.14 6.24 28.06
CA LYS A 279 -4.63 5.39 29.15
C LYS A 279 -3.56 4.41 29.64
N LYS A 280 -2.79 3.80 28.73
CA LYS A 280 -1.67 2.93 29.09
C LYS A 280 -0.65 3.68 29.96
N ALA A 281 -0.25 4.89 29.54
CA ALA A 281 0.66 5.73 30.32
C ALA A 281 0.09 6.09 31.70
N GLN A 282 -1.22 6.36 31.81
CA GLN A 282 -1.88 6.65 33.08
C GLN A 282 -1.89 5.43 34.02
N ILE A 283 -2.14 4.23 33.49
CA ILE A 283 -2.15 2.99 34.28
C ILE A 283 -0.73 2.68 34.77
N LEU A 284 0.28 2.79 33.89
CA LEU A 284 1.67 2.51 34.25
C LEU A 284 2.28 3.57 35.17
N ALA A 285 1.80 4.81 35.15
CA ALA A 285 2.28 5.84 36.07
C ALA A 285 1.90 5.58 37.54
N ALA A 286 0.90 4.73 37.79
CA ALA A 286 0.47 4.31 39.11
C ALA A 286 1.09 2.97 39.56
N ASP A 287 1.94 2.37 38.73
CA ASP A 287 2.60 1.09 39.00
C ASP A 287 3.82 1.29 39.91
N ASP A 288 3.82 0.61 41.05
CA ASP A 288 4.93 0.63 42.01
C ASP A 288 5.88 -0.58 41.86
N ALA A 289 5.56 -1.53 40.98
CA ALA A 289 6.36 -2.74 40.74
C ALA A 289 6.46 -3.08 39.23
N PRO A 290 7.06 -2.20 38.40
CA PRO A 290 7.25 -2.46 36.98
C PRO A 290 8.22 -3.62 36.74
N ILE A 291 7.87 -4.53 35.81
CA ILE A 291 8.74 -5.62 35.36
C ILE A 291 9.39 -5.23 34.05
N TYR A 292 10.72 -5.18 34.03
CA TYR A 292 11.51 -5.03 32.81
C TYR A 292 12.03 -6.40 32.36
N VAL A 293 11.50 -6.91 31.24
CA VAL A 293 12.01 -8.14 30.64
C VAL A 293 13.12 -7.80 29.66
N ASP A 294 14.38 -8.02 30.05
CA ASP A 294 15.51 -7.82 29.15
C ASP A 294 15.59 -8.95 28.11
N ASP A 295 14.94 -8.74 26.96
CA ASP A 295 14.96 -9.66 25.82
C ASP A 295 15.98 -9.26 24.74
N ASP A 296 16.93 -8.36 25.05
CA ASP A 296 17.89 -7.79 24.08
C ASP A 296 18.71 -8.82 23.33
N TYR A 297 19.00 -9.96 23.95
CA TYR A 297 19.70 -11.06 23.28
C TYR A 297 19.00 -11.51 22.00
N TYR A 298 17.67 -11.59 22.00
CA TYR A 298 16.88 -12.01 20.84
C TYR A 298 16.73 -10.90 19.79
N TRP A 299 17.08 -9.67 20.12
CA TRP A 299 16.99 -8.50 19.24
C TRP A 299 18.33 -7.92 18.82
N ARG A 300 19.45 -8.47 19.30
CA ARG A 300 20.84 -7.96 19.12
C ARG A 300 21.22 -7.44 17.73
N ASN A 301 20.55 -7.87 16.66
CA ASN A 301 20.81 -7.44 15.29
C ASN A 301 19.86 -6.35 14.77
N GLY A 302 18.92 -5.88 15.57
CA GLY A 302 17.82 -5.00 15.17
C GLY A 302 16.54 -5.72 14.75
N TRP A 303 16.55 -7.05 14.62
CA TRP A 303 15.35 -7.85 14.33
C TRP A 303 15.18 -8.98 15.33
N TYR A 304 13.93 -9.40 15.55
CA TYR A 304 13.60 -10.47 16.50
C TYR A 304 14.04 -11.83 15.98
N ASN A 305 14.78 -12.58 16.80
CA ASN A 305 15.27 -13.91 16.48
C ASN A 305 15.27 -14.79 17.73
N ASN A 306 14.14 -15.45 17.98
CA ASN A 306 14.00 -16.40 19.07
C ASN A 306 13.45 -17.74 18.54
N PRO A 307 14.26 -18.81 18.45
CA PRO A 307 13.81 -20.12 17.97
C PRO A 307 12.85 -20.83 18.95
N VAL A 308 12.88 -20.46 20.24
CA VAL A 308 12.04 -21.06 21.30
C VAL A 308 10.65 -20.44 21.33
N ASP A 309 10.51 -19.16 20.95
CA ASP A 309 9.19 -18.51 20.88
C ASP A 309 8.35 -19.09 19.74
N PRO A 310 7.17 -19.68 20.04
CA PRO A 310 6.32 -20.26 19.01
C PRO A 310 5.62 -19.21 18.12
N ARG A 311 5.64 -17.93 18.49
CA ARG A 311 4.96 -16.89 17.72
C ARG A 311 5.74 -16.58 16.43
N LEU A 312 5.01 -16.54 15.32
CA LEU A 312 5.54 -16.14 14.01
C LEU A 312 5.64 -14.61 13.89
N ILE A 313 4.66 -13.91 14.44
CA ILE A 313 4.54 -12.46 14.42
C ILE A 313 4.60 -11.98 15.88
N VAL A 314 5.48 -11.03 16.15
CA VAL A 314 5.63 -10.41 17.48
C VAL A 314 5.57 -8.88 17.35
N PRO A 315 5.22 -8.15 18.41
CA PRO A 315 5.29 -6.69 18.41
C PRO A 315 6.69 -6.18 18.03
N ASP A 316 6.75 -5.11 17.24
CA ASP A 316 8.01 -4.50 16.83
C ASP A 316 8.66 -3.72 18.00
N ARG A 317 9.99 -3.80 18.08
CA ARG A 317 10.77 -3.22 19.17
C ARG A 317 10.90 -1.70 19.07
N PHE A 318 10.90 -1.15 17.86
CA PHE A 318 11.06 0.28 17.65
C PHE A 318 9.71 1.00 17.62
N CYS A 319 8.63 0.27 17.35
CA CYS A 319 7.28 0.80 17.31
C CYS A 319 6.27 -0.21 17.84
N GLY A 320 5.78 -0.01 19.06
CA GLY A 320 4.84 -0.93 19.71
C GLY A 320 3.47 -1.11 19.02
N THR A 321 3.15 -0.31 18.00
CA THR A 321 1.97 -0.51 17.14
C THR A 321 2.25 -1.33 15.89
N ASN A 322 3.51 -1.57 15.58
CA ASN A 322 3.93 -2.38 14.45
C ASN A 322 4.20 -3.81 14.90
N PHE A 323 4.33 -4.69 13.92
CA PHE A 323 4.69 -6.07 14.11
C PHE A 323 5.94 -6.39 13.31
N THR A 324 6.72 -7.34 13.81
CA THR A 324 7.85 -7.92 13.11
C THR A 324 7.73 -9.44 13.07
N THR A 325 8.44 -10.05 12.13
CA THR A 325 8.47 -11.50 11.97
C THR A 325 9.57 -12.08 12.84
N ASN A 326 9.28 -13.19 13.52
CA ASN A 326 10.29 -13.93 14.27
C ASN A 326 11.23 -14.68 13.32
N MET A 327 12.41 -14.11 13.10
CA MET A 327 13.46 -14.67 12.23
C MET A 327 14.15 -15.89 12.84
N GLY A 328 13.82 -16.28 14.07
CA GLY A 328 14.24 -17.54 14.67
C GLY A 328 13.50 -18.75 14.10
N ARG A 329 12.36 -18.55 13.43
CA ARG A 329 11.57 -19.64 12.83
C ARG A 329 11.85 -19.75 11.32
N PRO A 330 11.97 -20.97 10.77
CA PRO A 330 12.08 -21.16 9.32
C PRO A 330 10.94 -20.51 8.55
N ALA A 331 9.70 -20.66 9.03
CA ALA A 331 8.52 -20.02 8.44
C ALA A 331 8.62 -18.48 8.41
N GLY A 332 9.21 -17.87 9.45
CA GLY A 332 9.42 -16.42 9.51
C GLY A 332 10.42 -15.95 8.46
N LYS A 333 11.55 -16.66 8.32
CA LYS A 333 12.54 -16.37 7.29
C LYS A 333 11.97 -16.49 5.87
N ILE A 334 11.22 -17.56 5.61
CA ILE A 334 10.58 -17.80 4.30
C ILE A 334 9.56 -16.70 4.01
N LEU A 335 8.73 -16.33 4.99
CA LEU A 335 7.74 -15.27 4.83
C LEU A 335 8.40 -13.92 4.50
N THR A 336 9.40 -13.50 5.28
CA THR A 336 10.09 -12.23 5.08
C THR A 336 10.86 -12.19 3.76
N ALA A 337 11.61 -13.26 3.43
CA ALA A 337 12.35 -13.34 2.18
C ALA A 337 11.41 -13.41 0.97
N GLY A 338 10.35 -14.22 1.06
CA GLY A 338 9.34 -14.35 0.00
C GLY A 338 8.65 -13.01 -0.26
N LEU A 339 8.24 -12.29 0.79
CA LEU A 339 7.65 -10.96 0.64
C LEU A 339 8.62 -9.97 -0.02
N ALA A 340 9.90 -9.97 0.38
CA ALA A 340 10.90 -9.11 -0.23
C ALA A 340 11.11 -9.42 -1.73
N VAL A 341 11.13 -10.70 -2.11
CA VAL A 341 11.25 -11.14 -3.51
C VAL A 341 10.01 -10.74 -4.32
N VAL A 342 8.80 -10.94 -3.77
CA VAL A 342 7.55 -10.53 -4.44
C VAL A 342 7.53 -9.03 -4.67
N VAL A 343 7.85 -8.22 -3.65
CA VAL A 343 7.89 -6.76 -3.78
C VAL A 343 8.93 -6.33 -4.82
N ALA A 344 10.14 -6.89 -4.79
CA ALA A 344 11.16 -6.59 -5.80
C ALA A 344 10.71 -6.98 -7.21
N GLY A 345 10.11 -8.16 -7.38
CA GLY A 345 9.56 -8.63 -8.64
C GLY A 345 8.46 -7.71 -9.18
N LEU A 346 7.55 -7.24 -8.32
CA LEU A 346 6.50 -6.28 -8.68
C LEU A 346 7.06 -4.93 -9.12
N LEU A 347 8.09 -4.40 -8.43
CA LEU A 347 8.75 -3.15 -8.82
C LEU A 347 9.46 -3.28 -10.17
N ILE A 348 10.17 -4.40 -10.40
CA ILE A 348 10.84 -4.68 -11.68
C ILE A 348 9.81 -4.83 -12.81
N TRP A 349 8.74 -5.61 -12.57
CA TRP A 349 7.66 -5.77 -13.53
C TRP A 349 7.00 -4.44 -13.88
N MET A 350 6.72 -3.59 -12.88
CA MET A 350 6.16 -2.25 -13.09
C MET A 350 7.10 -1.39 -13.93
N CYS A 351 8.41 -1.38 -13.66
CA CYS A 351 9.39 -0.68 -14.50
C CYS A 351 9.37 -1.19 -15.95
N GLY A 352 9.33 -2.51 -16.14
CA GLY A 352 9.24 -3.14 -17.46
C GLY A 352 7.95 -2.77 -18.20
N LEU A 353 6.82 -2.71 -17.50
CA LEU A 353 5.53 -2.30 -18.05
C LEU A 353 5.61 -0.87 -18.60
N PHE A 354 6.06 0.10 -17.79
CA PHE A 354 6.14 1.49 -18.26
C PHE A 354 7.18 1.69 -19.36
N LEU A 355 8.30 0.95 -19.34
CA LEU A 355 9.24 0.94 -20.48
C LEU A 355 8.54 0.44 -21.75
N ARG A 356 7.75 -0.62 -21.64
CA ARG A 356 7.02 -1.15 -22.80
C ARG A 356 6.02 -0.11 -23.34
N MET A 357 5.31 0.59 -22.47
CA MET A 357 4.37 1.65 -22.85
C MET A 357 5.01 2.85 -23.55
N ASP A 358 6.23 3.24 -23.14
CA ASP A 358 6.90 4.41 -23.73
C ASP A 358 7.69 4.09 -25.01
N PHE A 359 8.14 2.83 -25.19
CA PHE A 359 9.12 2.48 -26.23
C PHE A 359 8.63 1.44 -27.25
N VAL A 360 7.47 0.82 -27.06
CA VAL A 360 6.86 -0.06 -28.07
C VAL A 360 5.85 0.76 -28.87
N PRO A 361 6.14 1.09 -30.15
CA PRO A 361 5.24 1.87 -30.98
C PRO A 361 3.98 1.08 -31.28
N VAL A 362 2.89 1.78 -31.55
CA VAL A 362 1.65 1.16 -32.00
C VAL A 362 1.84 0.57 -33.40
N GLN A 363 1.35 -0.65 -33.61
CA GLN A 363 1.39 -1.33 -34.90
C GLN A 363 -0.02 -1.81 -35.25
N MET A 364 -0.43 -1.56 -36.50
CA MET A 364 -1.62 -2.14 -37.09
C MET A 364 -1.21 -3.11 -38.20
N SER A 365 -1.81 -4.29 -38.21
CA SER A 365 -1.68 -5.30 -39.26
C SER A 365 -3.05 -5.79 -39.68
N ILE A 366 -3.22 -6.05 -40.97
CA ILE A 366 -4.44 -6.61 -41.56
C ILE A 366 -4.08 -7.98 -42.15
N ASP A 367 -4.75 -9.03 -41.71
CA ASP A 367 -4.62 -10.39 -42.26
C ASP A 367 -5.99 -10.89 -42.72
N GLY A 368 -6.22 -10.89 -44.04
CA GLY A 368 -7.53 -11.14 -44.62
C GLY A 368 -8.53 -10.08 -44.19
N THR A 369 -9.56 -10.47 -43.43
CA THR A 369 -10.55 -9.57 -42.84
C THR A 369 -10.21 -9.17 -41.41
N GLN A 370 -9.17 -9.72 -40.79
CA GLN A 370 -8.87 -9.45 -39.39
C GLN A 370 -7.89 -8.29 -39.24
N VAL A 371 -8.36 -7.19 -38.64
CA VAL A 371 -7.53 -6.06 -38.22
C VAL A 371 -7.01 -6.33 -36.82
N SER A 372 -5.71 -6.19 -36.61
CA SER A 372 -5.07 -6.29 -35.29
C SER A 372 -4.23 -5.05 -35.01
N ILE A 373 -4.51 -4.39 -33.89
CA ILE A 373 -3.77 -3.24 -33.36
C ILE A 373 -3.07 -3.69 -32.09
N THR A 374 -1.77 -3.51 -32.05
CA THR A 374 -0.92 -3.90 -30.91
C THR A 374 -0.13 -2.72 -30.39
N SER A 375 0.11 -2.69 -29.09
CA SER A 375 0.87 -1.63 -28.44
C SER A 375 1.75 -2.16 -27.30
N GLY A 376 2.46 -1.25 -26.64
CA GLY A 376 3.19 -1.58 -25.42
C GLY A 376 2.34 -2.01 -24.22
N TYR A 377 1.01 -1.86 -24.29
CA TYR A 377 0.11 -2.07 -23.16
C TYR A 377 -1.09 -2.98 -23.47
N THR A 378 -1.85 -2.62 -24.50
CA THR A 378 -3.11 -3.28 -24.88
C THR A 378 -3.09 -3.65 -26.35
N ASP A 379 -3.80 -4.72 -26.67
CA ASP A 379 -4.04 -5.16 -28.03
C ASP A 379 -5.55 -5.14 -28.30
N THR A 380 -5.96 -4.95 -29.54
CA THR A 380 -7.35 -5.02 -29.98
C THR A 380 -7.42 -5.59 -31.38
N SER A 381 -8.43 -6.42 -31.61
CA SER A 381 -8.67 -7.03 -32.92
C SER A 381 -10.15 -7.00 -33.26
N PHE A 382 -10.48 -6.75 -34.51
CA PHE A 382 -11.84 -6.71 -35.04
C PHE A 382 -11.85 -7.09 -36.53
N SER A 383 -13.01 -7.47 -37.08
CA SER A 383 -13.14 -7.72 -38.52
C SER A 383 -13.30 -6.43 -39.31
N THR A 384 -12.80 -6.37 -40.54
CA THR A 384 -13.08 -5.28 -41.50
C THR A 384 -14.57 -5.12 -41.76
N ASP A 385 -15.33 -6.22 -41.67
CA ASP A 385 -16.78 -6.23 -41.85
C ASP A 385 -17.54 -5.55 -40.69
N GLU A 386 -16.88 -5.36 -39.53
CA GLU A 386 -17.45 -4.67 -38.36
C GLU A 386 -17.25 -3.14 -38.45
N ILE A 387 -16.54 -2.64 -39.47
CA ILE A 387 -16.26 -1.21 -39.63
C ILE A 387 -17.49 -0.50 -40.20
N LEU A 388 -18.10 0.37 -39.39
CA LEU A 388 -19.25 1.19 -39.76
C LEU A 388 -18.85 2.52 -40.40
N ASP A 389 -17.77 3.12 -39.91
CA ASP A 389 -17.27 4.41 -40.38
C ASP A 389 -15.75 4.50 -40.21
N LEU A 390 -15.08 5.12 -41.19
CA LEU A 390 -13.62 5.23 -41.26
C LEU A 390 -13.24 6.66 -41.66
N GLN A 391 -12.60 7.39 -40.74
CA GLN A 391 -12.21 8.78 -40.94
C GLN A 391 -10.75 9.03 -40.61
N LEU A 392 -10.13 9.94 -41.36
CA LEU A 392 -8.81 10.48 -41.06
C LEU A 392 -9.00 11.91 -40.54
N LEU A 393 -8.84 12.09 -39.23
CA LEU A 393 -9.09 13.34 -38.52
C LEU A 393 -7.78 14.12 -38.32
N ASP A 394 -7.84 15.46 -38.34
CA ASP A 394 -6.67 16.29 -38.03
C ASP A 394 -6.29 16.22 -36.54
N SER A 395 -7.28 15.98 -35.67
CA SER A 395 -7.11 15.84 -34.22
C SER A 395 -8.18 14.93 -33.62
N LEU A 396 -8.02 14.55 -32.36
CA LEU A 396 -9.09 13.91 -31.60
C LEU A 396 -10.37 14.77 -31.60
N PRO A 397 -11.56 14.14 -31.61
CA PRO A 397 -12.83 14.85 -31.48
C PRO A 397 -12.92 15.68 -30.20
N ASP A 398 -13.67 16.78 -30.23
CA ASP A 398 -14.02 17.56 -29.05
C ASP A 398 -15.07 16.80 -28.19
N ASP A 399 -14.55 15.86 -27.41
CA ASP A 399 -15.27 15.05 -26.44
C ASP A 399 -14.51 14.92 -25.12
N SER A 400 -15.24 14.65 -24.04
CA SER A 400 -14.67 14.36 -22.73
C SER A 400 -14.45 12.85 -22.61
N PHE A 401 -13.18 12.43 -22.68
CA PHE A 401 -12.79 11.03 -22.55
C PHE A 401 -12.41 10.69 -21.11
N VAL A 402 -13.08 9.67 -20.55
CA VAL A 402 -12.76 9.11 -19.23
C VAL A 402 -12.05 7.77 -19.42
N ARG A 403 -10.83 7.65 -18.89
CA ARG A 403 -10.06 6.40 -18.90
C ARG A 403 -10.66 5.39 -17.93
N SER A 404 -10.96 4.19 -18.40
CA SER A 404 -11.34 3.06 -17.54
C SER A 404 -10.14 2.15 -17.25
N ASN A 405 -9.29 1.89 -18.25
CA ASN A 405 -8.07 1.09 -18.12
C ASN A 405 -7.02 1.59 -19.11
N GLY A 406 -5.74 1.66 -18.77
CA GLY A 406 -4.74 2.25 -19.69
C GLY A 406 -3.75 3.21 -19.06
N SER A 407 -3.08 4.00 -19.90
CA SER A 407 -2.40 5.25 -19.52
C SER A 407 -3.09 6.44 -20.18
N ALA A 408 -3.15 7.54 -19.44
CA ALA A 408 -3.51 8.85 -19.94
C ALA A 408 -2.53 9.84 -19.32
N ASP A 409 -1.55 10.27 -20.10
CA ASP A 409 -0.58 11.27 -19.68
C ASP A 409 -0.53 12.45 -20.65
N GLY A 410 0.47 13.32 -20.49
CA GLY A 410 0.60 14.51 -21.34
C GLY A 410 1.07 14.22 -22.76
N HIS A 411 1.46 12.98 -23.06
CA HIS A 411 2.01 12.59 -24.35
C HIS A 411 1.13 11.57 -25.08
N GLN A 412 0.45 10.68 -24.35
CA GLN A 412 -0.33 9.61 -24.95
C GLN A 412 -1.61 9.26 -24.19
N LEU A 413 -2.60 8.77 -24.95
CA LEU A 413 -3.79 8.08 -24.49
C LEU A 413 -3.74 6.65 -25.02
N LEU A 414 -3.55 5.68 -24.11
CA LEU A 414 -3.37 4.28 -24.46
C LEU A 414 -4.28 3.39 -23.61
N GLY A 415 -5.19 2.64 -24.23
CA GLY A 415 -6.05 1.66 -23.55
C GLY A 415 -7.54 1.87 -23.79
N VAL A 416 -8.34 1.64 -22.75
CA VAL A 416 -9.81 1.67 -22.77
C VAL A 416 -10.33 2.96 -22.15
N PHE A 417 -11.16 3.64 -22.92
CA PHE A 417 -11.73 4.93 -22.57
C PHE A 417 -13.23 4.94 -22.85
N ARG A 418 -13.92 5.95 -22.35
CA ARG A 418 -15.30 6.24 -22.69
C ARG A 418 -15.47 7.74 -22.94
N GLY A 419 -15.78 8.11 -24.17
CA GLY A 419 -16.19 9.46 -24.54
C GLY A 419 -17.62 9.74 -24.08
N LYS A 420 -17.91 10.99 -23.68
CA LYS A 420 -19.27 11.39 -23.29
C LYS A 420 -20.23 11.37 -24.48
N LYS A 421 -19.74 11.75 -25.67
CA LYS A 421 -20.51 11.73 -26.93
C LYS A 421 -20.20 10.46 -27.72
N THR A 422 -18.93 10.06 -27.80
CA THR A 422 -18.48 8.92 -28.63
C THR A 422 -18.81 7.55 -28.01
N GLY A 423 -19.01 7.49 -26.69
CA GLY A 423 -19.25 6.21 -26.01
C GLY A 423 -17.96 5.40 -25.81
N PRO A 424 -18.01 4.05 -25.76
CA PRO A 424 -16.83 3.22 -25.54
C PRO A 424 -15.75 3.45 -26.62
N CYS A 425 -14.50 3.63 -26.18
CA CYS A 425 -13.37 3.94 -27.04
C CYS A 425 -12.15 3.07 -26.74
N ARG A 426 -11.39 2.73 -27.77
CA ARG A 426 -10.03 2.18 -27.67
C ARG A 426 -9.05 3.23 -28.16
N MET A 427 -8.14 3.65 -27.29
CA MET A 427 -7.19 4.73 -27.58
C MET A 427 -5.80 4.16 -27.80
N TYR A 428 -5.17 4.59 -28.89
CA TYR A 428 -3.79 4.35 -29.28
C TYR A 428 -3.23 5.65 -29.86
N VAL A 429 -3.27 6.72 -29.07
CA VAL A 429 -3.09 8.09 -29.56
C VAL A 429 -1.93 8.77 -28.86
N GLU A 430 -0.94 9.20 -29.63
CA GLU A 430 0.04 10.21 -29.26
C GLU A 430 -0.54 11.60 -29.50
N LEU A 431 -0.62 12.41 -28.45
CA LEU A 431 -1.36 13.68 -28.45
C LEU A 431 -0.74 14.78 -29.33
N ASP A 432 0.57 14.70 -29.61
CA ASP A 432 1.30 15.65 -30.45
C ASP A 432 1.36 15.22 -31.93
N GLU A 433 0.79 14.06 -32.28
CA GLU A 433 0.85 13.47 -33.62
C GLU A 433 -0.46 13.65 -34.40
N SER A 434 -0.34 13.83 -35.71
CA SER A 434 -1.47 13.92 -36.65
C SER A 434 -1.12 13.29 -37.99
N PRO A 435 -2.09 12.74 -38.74
CA PRO A 435 -3.53 12.66 -38.44
C PRO A 435 -3.90 11.52 -37.47
N VAL A 436 -5.12 11.59 -36.92
CA VAL A 436 -5.74 10.56 -36.08
C VAL A 436 -6.69 9.72 -36.93
N LEU A 437 -6.45 8.43 -37.03
CA LEU A 437 -7.35 7.46 -37.65
C LEU A 437 -8.49 7.13 -36.69
N SER A 438 -9.72 7.32 -37.12
CA SER A 438 -10.94 6.97 -36.39
C SER A 438 -11.65 5.82 -37.08
N ILE A 439 -11.82 4.70 -36.36
CA ILE A 439 -12.46 3.49 -36.85
C ILE A 439 -13.66 3.19 -35.95
N GLN A 440 -14.87 3.38 -36.45
CA GLN A 440 -16.08 3.11 -35.70
C GLN A 440 -16.55 1.68 -35.96
N THR A 441 -16.77 0.92 -34.88
CA THR A 441 -17.39 -0.41 -34.91
C THR A 441 -18.76 -0.37 -34.23
N ASP A 442 -19.49 -1.50 -34.25
CA ASP A 442 -20.77 -1.67 -33.55
C ASP A 442 -20.65 -1.43 -32.02
N GLU A 443 -19.52 -1.80 -31.41
CA GLU A 443 -19.37 -1.80 -29.94
C GLU A 443 -18.58 -0.59 -29.41
N TYR A 444 -17.58 -0.13 -30.16
CA TYR A 444 -16.66 0.93 -29.73
C TYR A 444 -16.02 1.67 -30.90
N THR A 445 -15.44 2.84 -30.63
CA THR A 445 -14.61 3.57 -31.60
C THR A 445 -13.13 3.41 -31.28
N VAL A 446 -12.31 3.10 -32.27
CA VAL A 446 -10.85 3.08 -32.14
C VAL A 446 -10.29 4.40 -32.64
N PHE A 447 -9.46 5.04 -31.83
CA PHE A 447 -8.63 6.17 -32.24
C PHE A 447 -7.16 5.75 -32.25
N LEU A 448 -6.48 5.98 -33.37
CA LEU A 448 -5.12 5.51 -33.60
C LEU A 448 -4.28 6.58 -34.29
N THR A 449 -3.08 6.85 -33.76
CA THR A 449 -2.04 7.63 -34.47
C THR A 449 -0.93 6.70 -34.94
N ALA A 450 -0.37 6.99 -36.11
CA ALA A 450 0.80 6.28 -36.61
C ALA A 450 2.09 7.06 -36.29
N PRO A 451 3.25 6.39 -36.20
CA PRO A 451 4.56 7.04 -36.04
C PRO A 451 4.91 8.09 -37.12
N THR A 452 4.27 8.02 -38.29
CA THR A 452 4.42 9.01 -39.35
C THR A 452 3.10 9.26 -40.06
N LYS A 453 2.89 10.48 -40.56
CA LYS A 453 1.72 10.82 -41.37
C LYS A 453 1.50 9.88 -42.56
N ILE A 454 2.58 9.53 -43.26
CA ILE A 454 2.53 8.61 -44.41
C ILE A 454 2.01 7.23 -43.96
N GLN A 455 2.45 6.75 -42.80
CA GLN A 455 1.97 5.47 -42.28
C GLN A 455 0.48 5.51 -41.89
N ALA A 456 0.01 6.62 -41.30
CA ALA A 456 -1.42 6.79 -41.01
C ALA A 456 -2.27 6.81 -42.30
N GLU A 457 -1.79 7.51 -43.33
CA GLU A 457 -2.44 7.55 -44.65
C GLU A 457 -2.45 6.17 -45.31
N ASN A 458 -1.35 5.41 -45.23
CA ASN A 458 -1.27 4.05 -45.74
C ASN A 458 -2.26 3.12 -45.03
N TRP A 459 -2.30 3.15 -43.69
CA TRP A 459 -3.26 2.39 -42.89
C TRP A 459 -4.71 2.71 -43.24
N TYR A 460 -5.02 3.99 -43.48
CA TYR A 460 -6.35 4.42 -43.92
C TYR A 460 -6.72 3.84 -45.30
N GLN A 461 -5.81 3.91 -46.28
CA GLN A 461 -6.08 3.35 -47.61
C GLN A 461 -6.19 1.83 -47.57
N GLU A 462 -5.31 1.14 -46.84
CA GLU A 462 -5.34 -0.32 -46.72
C GLU A 462 -6.66 -0.81 -46.12
N LEU A 463 -7.15 -0.19 -45.04
CA LEU A 463 -8.47 -0.50 -44.49
C LEU A 463 -9.59 -0.22 -45.48
N LYS A 464 -9.52 0.90 -46.20
CA LYS A 464 -10.53 1.29 -47.17
C LYS A 464 -10.63 0.28 -48.31
N ASP A 465 -9.50 -0.15 -48.86
CA ASP A 465 -9.47 -1.14 -49.95
C ASP A 465 -10.07 -2.47 -49.47
N HIS A 466 -9.70 -2.93 -48.27
CA HIS A 466 -10.24 -4.16 -47.68
C HIS A 466 -11.74 -4.09 -47.30
N MET A 467 -12.31 -2.90 -47.09
CA MET A 467 -13.74 -2.72 -46.87
C MET A 467 -14.57 -2.82 -48.16
N PHE A 468 -13.97 -2.59 -49.34
CA PHE A 468 -14.67 -2.57 -50.63
C PHE A 468 -14.36 -3.76 -51.55
N ASP A 469 -13.33 -4.56 -51.25
CA ASP A 469 -12.97 -5.77 -52.00
C ASP A 469 -13.74 -7.04 -51.55
N ASN A 470 -14.59 -6.94 -50.52
CA ASN A 470 -15.58 -7.94 -50.11
C ASN A 470 -16.99 -7.53 -50.55
#